data_AF-A0A133VB56-F1
#
_entry.id   AF-A0A133VB56-F1
#
_cell.length_a   1.000
_cell.length_b   1.000
_cell.length_c   1.000
_cell.angle_alpha   90.00
_cell.angle_beta   90.00
_cell.angle_gamma   90.00
#
_symmetry.space_group_name_H-M   'P 1'
#
loop_
_entity.id
_entity.type
_entity.pdbx_description
1 polymer ?
#
loop_
_entity_poly.entity_id
_entity_poly.type
_entity_poly.pdbx_seq_one_letter_code
_entity_poly.pdbx_strand_id
1 'polypeptide(L)'
;MKLQRQLSRERGGEEYHKWVIVLPPSQMEELEWEEGLELKSIVNDNSLTIRPMTEEEKKEKSEEKMSYEEFKETVKEVLEKAEEAMVWTKVREEGDLEQKVPSNVWVRRLEEDIGLIREKKGNRTVWRLE
;
A
#
# COMPACT_ATOMS: atom_id res chain seq x y z
N MET A 1 -0.94 2.22 31.71
CA MET A 1 -0.98 2.46 30.25
C MET A 1 -0.52 3.88 29.96
N LYS A 2 0.16 4.13 28.84
CA LYS A 2 0.57 5.51 28.44
C LYS A 2 0.61 5.63 26.92
N LEU A 3 0.21 6.80 26.41
CA LEU A 3 0.44 7.18 25.03
C LEU A 3 1.80 7.88 24.92
N GLN A 4 2.64 7.42 24.02
CA GLN A 4 3.98 7.95 23.80
C GLN A 4 4.16 8.40 22.36
N ARG A 5 4.91 9.47 22.16
CA ARG A 5 5.39 9.88 20.84
C ARG A 5 6.84 9.41 20.70
N GLN A 6 7.14 8.69 19.63
CA GLN A 6 8.49 8.19 19.32
C GLN A 6 8.91 8.65 17.94
N LEU A 7 10.17 9.07 17.78
CA LEU A 7 10.73 9.36 16.46
C LEU A 7 10.78 8.06 15.65
N SER A 8 10.09 8.04 14.50
CA SER A 8 10.04 6.89 13.60
C SER A 8 11.17 6.94 12.57
N ARG A 9 11.45 8.12 12.00
CA ARG A 9 12.54 8.33 11.05
C ARG A 9 12.80 9.82 10.84
N GLU A 10 14.01 10.15 10.42
CA GLU A 10 14.37 11.48 9.93
C GLU A 10 14.71 11.36 8.44
N ARG A 11 14.16 12.24 7.60
CA ARG A 11 14.49 12.29 6.18
C ARG A 11 14.55 13.74 5.71
N GLY A 12 15.72 14.18 5.27
CA GLY A 12 15.91 15.52 4.70
C GLY A 12 15.64 16.66 5.69
N GLY A 13 15.87 16.45 6.99
CA GLY A 13 15.60 17.44 8.04
C GLY A 13 14.15 17.44 8.55
N GLU A 14 13.27 16.58 8.01
CA GLU A 14 11.93 16.38 8.53
C GLU A 14 11.89 15.15 9.47
N GLU A 15 11.38 15.37 10.67
CA GLU A 15 11.16 14.31 11.66
C GLU A 15 9.75 13.72 11.55
N TYR A 16 9.67 12.40 11.35
CA TYR A 16 8.43 11.66 11.32
C TYR A 16 8.26 10.94 12.66
N HIS A 17 7.20 11.27 13.39
CA HIS A 17 6.90 10.66 14.69
C HIS A 17 5.79 9.62 14.56
N LYS A 18 5.87 8.53 15.34
CA LYS A 18 4.80 7.56 15.54
C LYS A 18 4.25 7.65 16.96
N TRP A 19 2.97 7.36 17.12
CA TRP A 19 2.31 7.25 18.41
C TRP A 19 2.27 5.78 18.87
N VAL A 20 2.62 5.52 20.12
CA VAL A 20 2.73 4.18 20.70
C VAL A 20 1.91 4.13 21.99
N ILE A 21 0.99 3.18 22.08
CA ILE A 21 0.27 2.87 23.33
C ILE A 21 1.02 1.74 24.03
N VAL A 22 1.47 1.98 25.27
CA VAL A 22 2.14 0.95 26.07
C VAL A 22 1.12 0.22 26.92
N LEU A 23 0.83 -1.02 26.54
CA LEU A 23 -0.02 -1.96 27.26
C LEU A 23 0.82 -2.75 28.29
N PRO A 24 0.35 -2.91 29.54
CA PRO A 24 0.96 -3.80 30.52
C PRO A 24 0.90 -5.27 30.07
N PRO A 25 1.91 -6.10 30.39
CA PRO A 25 1.91 -7.53 30.06
C PRO A 25 0.66 -8.28 30.55
N SER A 26 0.15 -7.94 31.73
CA SER A 26 -1.06 -8.56 32.28
C SER A 26 -2.29 -8.40 31.36
N GLN A 27 -2.41 -7.28 30.65
CA GLN A 27 -3.51 -7.09 29.70
C GLN A 27 -3.31 -7.92 28.43
N MET A 28 -2.07 -8.15 28.02
CA MET A 28 -1.78 -9.00 26.86
C MET A 28 -2.11 -10.47 27.17
N GLU A 29 -1.81 -10.92 28.39
CA GLU A 29 -2.15 -12.26 28.89
C GLU A 29 -3.68 -12.44 28.98
N GLU A 30 -4.39 -11.49 29.59
CA GLU A 30 -5.87 -11.54 29.70
C GLU A 30 -6.57 -11.52 28.34
N LEU A 31 -5.99 -10.82 27.36
CA LEU A 31 -6.53 -10.73 26.00
C LEU A 31 -6.10 -11.91 25.11
N GLU A 32 -5.15 -12.72 25.55
CA GLU A 32 -4.52 -13.78 24.77
C GLU A 32 -3.96 -13.24 23.43
N TRP A 33 -3.42 -12.03 23.43
CA TRP A 33 -2.85 -11.41 22.23
C TRP A 33 -1.37 -11.75 22.07
N GLU A 34 -1.01 -12.16 20.86
CA GLU A 34 0.37 -12.50 20.48
C GLU A 34 0.98 -11.47 19.51
N GLU A 35 2.31 -11.50 19.39
CA GLU A 35 3.01 -10.68 18.40
C GLU A 35 2.58 -11.02 16.97
N GLY A 36 2.37 -10.00 16.14
CA GLY A 36 1.95 -10.17 14.74
C GLY A 36 0.43 -10.26 14.53
N LEU A 37 -0.37 -10.23 15.59
CA LEU A 37 -1.83 -10.19 15.48
C LEU A 37 -2.29 -8.91 14.77
N GLU A 38 -3.13 -9.06 13.74
CA GLU A 38 -3.74 -7.91 13.06
C GLU A 38 -4.91 -7.34 13.87
N LEU A 39 -4.84 -6.04 14.16
CA LEU A 39 -5.81 -5.33 14.99
C LEU A 39 -6.61 -4.30 14.17
N LYS A 40 -7.90 -4.17 14.47
CA LYS A 40 -8.77 -3.08 14.02
C LYS A 40 -8.84 -2.01 15.10
N SER A 41 -8.70 -0.76 14.68
CA SER A 41 -8.93 0.41 15.54
C SER A 41 -10.20 1.12 15.12
N ILE A 42 -11.09 1.35 16.08
CA ILE A 42 -12.36 2.06 15.86
C ILE A 42 -12.36 3.28 16.79
N VAL A 43 -12.47 4.47 16.21
CA VAL A 43 -12.62 5.72 16.96
C VAL A 43 -14.10 6.07 17.02
N ASN A 44 -14.65 6.14 18.23
CA ASN A 44 -16.00 6.62 18.47
C ASN A 44 -15.96 7.69 19.55
N ASP A 45 -16.46 8.89 19.23
CA ASP A 45 -16.36 10.09 20.07
C ASP A 45 -14.91 10.37 20.51
N ASN A 46 -14.63 10.23 21.81
CA ASN A 46 -13.31 10.40 22.41
C ASN A 46 -12.74 9.07 22.93
N SER A 47 -13.13 7.96 22.32
CA SER A 47 -12.69 6.61 22.68
C SER A 47 -12.07 5.88 21.49
N LEU A 48 -11.04 5.09 21.77
CA LEU A 48 -10.38 4.20 20.80
C LEU A 48 -10.59 2.77 21.26
N THR A 49 -11.35 2.00 20.49
CA THR A 49 -11.51 0.56 20.69
C THR A 49 -10.54 -0.17 19.77
N ILE A 50 -9.71 -1.05 20.35
CA ILE A 50 -8.77 -1.88 19.61
C ILE A 50 -9.15 -3.35 19.84
N ARG A 51 -9.33 -4.11 18.76
CA ARG A 51 -9.65 -5.53 18.82
C ARG A 51 -9.00 -6.31 17.67
N PRO A 52 -8.89 -7.64 17.75
CA PRO A 52 -8.49 -8.45 16.60
C PRO A 52 -9.42 -8.22 15.40
N MET A 53 -8.85 -8.22 14.20
CA MET A 53 -9.62 -8.22 12.95
C MET A 53 -10.32 -9.57 12.76
N THR A 54 -11.56 -9.56 12.29
CA THR A 54 -12.25 -10.77 11.85
C THR A 54 -11.70 -11.25 10.51
N GLU A 55 -11.95 -12.51 10.13
CA GLU A 55 -11.54 -13.01 8.81
C GLU A 55 -12.21 -12.25 7.65
N GLU A 56 -13.47 -11.84 7.84
CA GLU A 56 -14.19 -10.98 6.88
C GLU A 56 -13.49 -9.62 6.74
N GLU A 57 -13.11 -8.98 7.85
CA GLU A 57 -12.41 -7.68 7.80
C GLU A 57 -11.00 -7.79 7.22
N LYS A 58 -10.31 -8.92 7.45
CA LYS A 58 -9.02 -9.20 6.80
C LYS A 58 -9.20 -9.36 5.30
N LYS A 59 -10.26 -10.07 4.88
CA LYS A 59 -10.62 -10.27 3.49
C LYS A 59 -10.99 -8.94 2.82
N GLU A 60 -11.88 -8.16 3.41
CA GLU A 60 -12.24 -6.81 2.94
C GLU A 60 -11.01 -5.91 2.83
N LYS A 61 -10.14 -5.83 3.84
CA LYS A 61 -8.89 -5.05 3.79
C LYS A 61 -7.93 -5.53 2.68
N SER A 62 -7.97 -6.82 2.34
CA SER A 62 -7.20 -7.38 1.24
C SER A 62 -7.83 -7.07 -0.12
N GLU A 63 -9.15 -6.97 -0.18
CA GLU A 63 -9.95 -6.61 -1.37
C GLU A 63 -9.99 -5.09 -1.61
N GLU A 64 -9.90 -4.26 -0.57
CA GLU A 64 -9.76 -2.80 -0.63
C GLU A 64 -8.45 -2.37 -1.31
N LYS A 65 -7.44 -3.23 -1.28
CA LYS A 65 -6.25 -3.03 -2.10
C LYS A 65 -6.56 -3.62 -3.45
N MET A 66 -6.56 -2.76 -4.48
CA MET A 66 -6.66 -3.24 -5.86
C MET A 66 -5.78 -4.49 -6.03
N SER A 67 -6.34 -5.54 -6.59
CA SER A 67 -5.61 -6.76 -6.80
C SER A 67 -4.52 -6.54 -7.86
N TYR A 68 -3.53 -7.43 -7.88
CA TYR A 68 -2.56 -7.43 -8.97
C TYR A 68 -3.24 -7.63 -10.34
N GLU A 69 -4.31 -8.42 -10.40
CA GLU A 69 -5.04 -8.70 -11.64
C GLU A 69 -5.74 -7.45 -12.16
N GLU A 70 -6.47 -6.72 -11.30
CA GLU A 70 -7.09 -5.44 -11.68
C GLU A 70 -6.04 -4.40 -12.07
N PHE A 71 -4.92 -4.35 -11.35
CA PHE A 71 -3.80 -3.47 -11.71
C PHE A 71 -3.23 -3.80 -13.07
N LYS A 72 -3.03 -5.09 -13.35
CA LYS A 72 -2.51 -5.59 -14.62
C LYS A 72 -3.45 -5.28 -15.77
N GLU A 73 -4.74 -5.55 -15.63
CA GLU A 73 -5.75 -5.26 -16.66
C GLU A 73 -5.82 -3.76 -16.94
N THR A 74 -5.89 -2.94 -15.90
CA THR A 74 -5.92 -1.48 -16.05
C THR A 74 -4.69 -0.94 -16.77
N VAL A 75 -3.49 -1.35 -16.34
CA VAL A 75 -2.23 -0.92 -16.98
C VAL A 75 -2.16 -1.42 -18.43
N LYS A 76 -2.57 -2.66 -18.69
CA LYS A 76 -2.59 -3.23 -20.03
C LYS A 76 -3.53 -2.44 -20.94
N GLU A 77 -4.77 -2.19 -20.52
CA GLU A 77 -5.74 -1.43 -21.32
C GLU A 77 -5.24 -0.02 -21.65
N VAL A 78 -4.65 0.67 -20.68
CA VAL A 78 -4.12 2.02 -20.88
C VAL A 78 -2.96 2.00 -21.89
N LEU A 79 -2.05 1.02 -21.76
CA LEU A 79 -0.91 0.91 -22.67
C LEU A 79 -1.31 0.39 -24.07
N GLU A 80 -2.36 -0.41 -24.21
CA GLU A 80 -2.90 -0.84 -25.51
C GLU A 80 -3.61 0.30 -26.25
N LYS A 81 -4.30 1.18 -25.51
CA LYS A 81 -4.91 2.40 -26.07
C LYS A 81 -3.87 3.47 -26.42
N ALA A 82 -2.67 3.38 -25.85
CA ALA A 82 -1.58 4.30 -26.10
C ALA A 82 -0.84 3.93 -27.40
N GLU A 83 -0.85 4.85 -28.37
CA GLU A 83 -0.04 4.69 -29.59
C GLU A 83 1.48 4.81 -29.34
N GLU A 84 1.87 5.41 -28.21
CA GLU A 84 3.28 5.66 -27.85
C GLU A 84 3.60 5.29 -26.39
N ALA A 85 4.89 5.03 -26.13
CA ALA A 85 5.39 4.79 -24.79
C ALA A 85 5.13 5.97 -23.84
N MET A 86 4.53 5.70 -22.69
CA MET A 86 4.10 6.74 -21.74
C MET A 86 4.75 6.62 -20.37
N VAL A 87 4.83 7.71 -19.62
CA VAL A 87 5.39 7.71 -18.25
C VAL A 87 4.35 7.20 -17.26
N TRP A 88 4.81 6.60 -16.16
CA TRP A 88 3.95 6.12 -15.06
C TRP A 88 2.88 7.13 -14.63
N THR A 89 3.21 8.43 -14.55
CA THR A 89 2.25 9.46 -14.15
C THR A 89 1.03 9.51 -15.08
N LYS A 90 1.23 9.34 -16.39
CA LYS A 90 0.13 9.27 -17.36
C LYS A 90 -0.65 7.96 -17.25
N VAL A 91 0.06 6.84 -17.14
CA VAL A 91 -0.57 5.51 -16.93
C VAL A 91 -1.50 5.55 -15.72
N ARG A 92 -1.04 6.16 -14.62
CA ARG A 92 -1.80 6.33 -13.39
C ARG A 92 -3.02 7.22 -13.57
N GLU A 93 -2.87 8.36 -14.27
CA GLU A 93 -3.96 9.30 -14.50
C GLU A 93 -5.04 8.73 -15.43
N GLU A 94 -4.65 8.03 -16.49
CA GLU A 94 -5.59 7.42 -17.45
C GLU A 94 -6.25 6.15 -16.88
N GLY A 95 -5.56 5.41 -16.02
CA GLY A 95 -6.08 4.22 -15.36
C GLY A 95 -6.76 4.47 -14.00
N ASP A 96 -6.92 5.73 -13.58
CA ASP A 96 -7.44 6.12 -12.26
C ASP A 96 -6.84 5.32 -11.10
N LEU A 97 -5.53 5.10 -11.16
CA LEU A 97 -4.82 4.24 -10.21
C LEU A 97 -4.52 5.00 -8.92
N GLU A 98 -4.97 4.48 -7.78
CA GLU A 98 -4.78 5.09 -6.46
C GLU A 98 -3.30 5.17 -6.02
N GLN A 99 -2.42 4.34 -6.60
CA GLN A 99 -1.03 4.27 -6.16
C GLN A 99 -0.23 5.49 -6.60
N LYS A 100 0.42 6.16 -5.64
CA LYS A 100 1.34 7.28 -5.94
C LYS A 100 2.54 6.84 -6.77
N VAL A 101 3.07 5.65 -6.51
CA VAL A 101 4.21 5.04 -7.20
C VAL A 101 3.89 3.58 -7.52
N PRO A 102 4.44 3.00 -8.60
CA PRO A 102 4.12 1.63 -8.95
C PRO A 102 4.86 0.67 -8.02
N SER A 103 4.18 -0.40 -7.60
CA SER A 103 4.80 -1.48 -6.81
C SER A 103 5.88 -2.19 -7.63
N ASN A 104 7.14 -2.16 -7.17
CA ASN A 104 8.24 -2.82 -7.88
C ASN A 104 8.00 -4.32 -8.11
N VAL A 105 7.29 -4.98 -7.20
CA VAL A 105 6.94 -6.41 -7.33
C VAL A 105 5.95 -6.60 -8.47
N TRP A 106 4.91 -5.78 -8.53
CA TRP A 106 3.89 -5.87 -9.59
C TRP A 106 4.46 -5.49 -10.94
N VAL A 107 5.31 -4.45 -11.00
CA VAL A 107 5.96 -4.06 -12.26
C VAL A 107 6.78 -5.20 -12.85
N ARG A 108 7.59 -5.91 -12.05
CA ARG A 108 8.35 -7.07 -12.53
C ARG A 108 7.43 -8.17 -13.06
N ARG A 109 6.32 -8.42 -12.37
CA ARG A 109 5.32 -9.38 -12.88
C ARG A 109 4.69 -8.92 -14.19
N LEU A 110 4.41 -7.62 -14.37
CA LEU A 110 3.91 -7.10 -15.66
C LEU A 110 4.93 -7.29 -16.80
N GLU A 111 6.22 -7.17 -16.52
CA GLU A 111 7.27 -7.45 -17.51
C GLU A 111 7.20 -8.90 -18.00
N GLU A 112 6.88 -9.85 -17.12
CA GLU A 112 6.72 -11.27 -17.45
C GLU A 112 5.35 -11.59 -18.06
N ASP A 113 4.28 -11.00 -17.54
CA ASP A 113 2.90 -11.39 -17.80
C ASP A 113 2.29 -10.75 -19.04
N ILE A 114 2.60 -9.48 -19.29
CA ILE A 114 2.03 -8.69 -20.38
C ILE A 114 3.10 -8.15 -21.32
N GLY A 115 4.37 -8.53 -21.12
CA GLY A 115 5.48 -8.01 -21.90
C GLY A 115 5.69 -6.51 -21.69
N LEU A 116 5.46 -6.01 -20.47
CA LEU A 116 5.74 -4.61 -20.17
C LEU A 116 7.23 -4.30 -20.39
N ILE A 117 7.53 -3.29 -21.21
CA ILE A 117 8.88 -2.80 -21.44
C ILE A 117 9.05 -1.44 -20.77
N ARG A 118 10.08 -1.32 -19.93
CA ARG A 118 10.50 -0.05 -19.33
C ARG A 118 11.75 0.48 -20.01
N GLU A 119 11.60 1.56 -20.76
CA GLU A 119 12.71 2.26 -21.40
C GLU A 119 13.06 3.54 -20.67
N LYS A 120 14.35 3.82 -20.56
CA LYS A 120 14.83 5.08 -19.99
C LYS A 120 15.05 6.09 -21.11
N LYS A 121 14.16 7.08 -21.21
CA LYS A 121 14.31 8.23 -22.11
C LYS A 121 14.78 9.44 -21.30
N GLY A 122 16.10 9.65 -21.27
CA GLY A 122 16.75 10.69 -20.46
C GLY A 122 16.59 10.43 -18.96
N ASN A 123 15.94 11.35 -18.25
CA ASN A 123 15.66 11.24 -16.81
C ASN A 123 14.32 10.58 -16.47
N ARG A 124 13.56 10.11 -17.48
CA ARG A 124 12.24 9.51 -17.27
C ARG A 124 12.23 8.06 -17.72
N THR A 125 11.46 7.24 -17.01
CA THR A 125 11.15 5.87 -17.41
C THR A 125 9.80 5.88 -18.11
N VAL A 126 9.77 5.44 -19.37
CA VAL A 126 8.55 5.25 -20.16
C VAL A 126 8.22 3.77 -20.24
N TRP A 127 6.94 3.48 -20.32
CA TRP A 127 6.32 2.17 -20.28
C TRP A 127 5.61 1.97 -21.61
N ARG A 128 5.79 0.79 -22.21
CA ARG A 128 5.09 0.33 -23.41
C ARG A 128 4.93 -1.18 -23.34
N LEU A 129 4.08 -1.75 -24.18
CA LEU A 129 4.03 -3.20 -24.39
C LEU A 129 5.03 -3.58 -25.49
N GLU A 130 5.45 -4.85 -25.47
CA GLU A 130 6.29 -5.46 -26.50
C GLU A 130 5.62 -5.48 -27.88
#